data_AF-A0A8S3IML1-F1
#
_entry.id   AF-A0A8S3IML1-F1
#
_cell.length_a   1.000
_cell.length_b   1.000
_cell.length_c   1.000
_cell.angle_alpha   90.00
_cell.angle_beta   90.00
_cell.angle_gamma   90.00
#
_symmetry.space_group_name_H-M   'P 1'
#
loop_
_entity.id
_entity.type
_entity.pdbx_description
1 polymer ?
#
loop_
_entity_poly.entity_id
_entity_poly.type
_entity_poly.pdbx_seq_one_letter_code
_entity_poly.pdbx_strand_id
1 'polypeptide(L)'
;GTMMSSQYLEAAAKKAHLVVRMIDDFIGREIMMQILNKLMCLATTACLKDASLSSRSRLHISSKSFSRVVSTLTTKDIQALLTQWVYESGCPRLIGSFTFSRKRNVVELELKQDTTIKGSKKFLGSLVIRVQELEGSFSQTILLEDSVTKYELTCHSKVRRNKKKKIPLISGDEVDMDLNQME
;
A
#
# COMPACT_ATOMS: atom_id res chain seq x y z
N GLY A 1 -33.95 -8.06 -2.59
CA GLY A 1 -32.55 -8.13 -2.18
C GLY A 1 -31.85 -9.13 -3.07
N THR A 2 -30.95 -8.67 -3.93
CA THR A 2 -30.15 -9.53 -4.80
C THR A 2 -29.22 -10.38 -3.94
N MET A 3 -29.33 -11.71 -4.01
CA MET A 3 -28.38 -12.60 -3.35
C MET A 3 -27.01 -12.35 -3.98
N MET A 4 -26.09 -11.80 -3.18
CA MET A 4 -24.69 -11.63 -3.58
C MET A 4 -24.10 -13.01 -3.86
N SER A 5 -23.37 -13.17 -4.97
CA SER A 5 -22.71 -14.44 -5.28
C SER A 5 -21.65 -14.76 -4.22
N SER A 6 -21.43 -16.05 -3.94
CA SER A 6 -20.40 -16.49 -2.99
C SER A 6 -19.00 -15.95 -3.35
N GLN A 7 -18.67 -15.93 -4.65
CA GLN A 7 -17.42 -15.38 -5.17
C GLN A 7 -17.27 -13.88 -4.87
N TYR A 8 -18.37 -13.11 -4.94
CA TYR A 8 -18.34 -11.68 -4.60
C TYR A 8 -18.05 -11.46 -3.12
N LEU A 9 -18.67 -12.24 -2.23
CA LEU A 9 -18.43 -12.13 -0.78
C LEU A 9 -16.98 -12.47 -0.42
N GLU A 10 -16.40 -13.49 -1.04
CA GLU A 10 -14.99 -13.84 -0.84
C GLU A 10 -14.05 -12.73 -1.33
N ALA A 11 -14.28 -12.19 -2.53
CA ALA A 11 -13.51 -11.07 -3.04
C ALA A 11 -13.64 -9.82 -2.16
N ALA A 12 -14.85 -9.53 -1.66
CA ALA A 12 -15.10 -8.42 -0.75
C ALA A 12 -14.36 -8.58 0.58
N ALA A 13 -14.32 -9.79 1.16
CA ALA A 13 -13.57 -10.07 2.38
C ALA A 13 -12.05 -9.88 2.20
N LYS A 14 -11.48 -10.41 1.11
CA LYS A 14 -10.06 -10.23 0.77
C LYS A 14 -9.72 -8.76 0.53
N LYS A 15 -10.59 -8.04 -0.20
CA LYS A 15 -10.45 -6.60 -0.45
C LYS A 15 -10.53 -5.80 0.85
N ALA A 16 -11.45 -6.13 1.75
CA ALA A 16 -11.58 -5.48 3.05
C ALA A 16 -10.29 -5.62 3.87
N HIS A 17 -9.70 -6.82 3.92
CA HIS A 17 -8.43 -7.04 4.61
C HIS A 17 -7.30 -6.19 4.03
N LEU A 18 -7.20 -6.13 2.70
CA LEU A 18 -6.21 -5.28 2.01
C LEU A 18 -6.41 -3.80 2.37
N VAL A 19 -7.64 -3.28 2.26
CA VAL A 19 -7.94 -1.87 2.54
C VAL A 19 -7.62 -1.50 3.98
N VAL A 20 -7.98 -2.36 4.95
CA VAL A 20 -7.65 -2.13 6.37
C VAL A 20 -6.14 -2.07 6.58
N ARG A 21 -5.38 -2.97 5.92
CA ARG A 21 -3.92 -2.96 5.97
C ARG A 21 -3.33 -1.68 5.35
N MET A 22 -3.86 -1.24 4.22
CA MET A 22 -3.44 0.01 3.57
C MET A 22 -3.71 1.23 4.46
N ILE A 23 -4.85 1.26 5.15
CA ILE A 23 -5.17 2.33 6.11
C ILE A 23 -4.18 2.29 7.28
N ASP A 24 -3.92 1.11 7.87
CA ASP A 24 -2.96 0.91 8.97
C ASP A 24 -1.55 1.42 8.62
N ASP A 25 -1.06 1.08 7.42
CA ASP A 25 0.25 1.57 6.93
C ASP A 25 0.23 3.07 6.61
N PHE A 26 -0.89 3.61 6.11
CA PHE A 26 -1.01 5.02 5.76
C PHE A 26 -1.06 5.94 6.98
N ILE A 27 -1.86 5.60 8.01
CA ILE A 27 -2.00 6.42 9.22
C ILE A 27 -0.95 6.08 10.28
N GLY A 28 -0.45 4.84 10.29
CA GLY A 28 0.49 4.31 11.27
C GLY A 28 -0.21 3.46 12.35
N ARG A 29 0.51 2.44 12.79
CA ARG A 29 -0.01 1.39 13.69
C ARG A 29 -0.59 1.92 15.00
N GLU A 30 0.07 2.91 15.60
CA GLU A 30 -0.34 3.49 16.87
C GLU A 30 -1.70 4.20 16.75
N ILE A 31 -1.86 5.03 15.72
CA ILE A 31 -3.12 5.75 15.47
C ILE A 31 -4.24 4.76 15.16
N MET A 32 -3.95 3.71 14.38
CA MET A 32 -4.92 2.65 14.10
C MET A 32 -5.42 1.98 15.39
N MET A 33 -4.51 1.66 16.31
CA MET A 33 -4.88 1.11 17.62
C MET A 33 -5.75 2.07 18.44
N GLN A 34 -5.43 3.37 18.43
CA GLN A 34 -6.24 4.39 19.11
C GLN A 34 -7.65 4.50 18.50
N ILE A 35 -7.78 4.43 17.17
CA ILE A 35 -9.08 4.43 16.48
C ILE A 35 -9.91 3.22 16.91
N LEU A 36 -9.34 2.01 16.86
CA LEU A 36 -10.04 0.78 17.24
C LEU A 36 -10.47 0.83 18.71
N ASN A 37 -9.59 1.28 19.60
CA ASN A 37 -9.91 1.41 21.01
C ASN A 37 -11.04 2.42 21.23
N LYS A 38 -11.00 3.59 20.55
CA LYS A 38 -12.06 4.60 20.66
C LYS A 38 -13.41 4.06 20.21
N LEU A 39 -13.46 3.32 19.11
CA LEU A 39 -14.68 2.69 18.60
C LEU A 39 -15.25 1.66 19.60
N MET A 40 -14.39 0.83 20.19
CA MET A 40 -14.79 -0.13 21.21
C MET A 40 -15.30 0.57 22.48
N CYS A 41 -14.61 1.62 22.96
CA CYS A 41 -15.08 2.41 24.10
C CYS A 41 -16.46 3.03 23.86
N LEU A 42 -16.71 3.54 22.65
CA LEU A 42 -18.03 4.08 22.28
C LEU A 42 -19.11 3.00 22.34
N ALA A 43 -18.83 1.80 21.80
CA ALA A 43 -19.76 0.68 21.83
C ALA A 43 -20.02 0.19 23.26
N THR A 44 -18.98 -0.02 24.06
CA THR A 44 -19.09 -0.47 25.46
C THR A 44 -19.87 0.54 26.30
N THR A 45 -19.60 1.85 26.12
CA THR A 45 -20.33 2.90 26.85
C THR A 45 -21.81 2.93 26.47
N ALA A 46 -22.14 2.75 25.19
CA ALA A 46 -23.52 2.69 24.73
C ALA A 46 -24.27 1.46 25.27
N CYS A 47 -23.56 0.35 25.46
CA CYS A 47 -24.11 -0.88 26.04
C CYS A 47 -24.36 -0.77 27.55
N LEU A 48 -23.46 -0.12 28.29
CA LEU A 48 -23.51 -0.06 29.76
C LEU A 48 -24.41 1.06 30.30
N LYS A 49 -24.55 2.18 29.58
CA LYS A 49 -25.20 3.38 30.14
C LYS A 49 -26.71 3.46 29.97
N ASP A 50 -27.34 2.65 29.11
CA ASP A 50 -28.81 2.60 29.06
C ASP A 50 -29.35 1.48 28.15
N ALA A 51 -30.34 0.72 28.61
CA ALA A 51 -31.01 -0.33 27.84
C ALA A 51 -32.10 0.21 26.89
N SER A 52 -32.21 1.54 26.75
CA SER A 52 -33.18 2.17 25.85
C SER A 52 -32.80 1.98 24.38
N LEU A 53 -33.80 1.77 23.52
CA LEU A 53 -33.65 1.59 22.07
C LEU A 53 -32.89 2.75 21.39
N SER A 54 -33.01 3.97 21.94
CA SER A 54 -32.30 5.15 21.47
C SER A 54 -30.79 5.09 21.75
N SER A 55 -30.35 4.53 22.89
CA SER A 55 -28.93 4.30 23.18
C SER A 55 -28.31 3.23 22.28
N ARG A 56 -29.07 2.20 21.89
CA ARG A 56 -28.62 1.12 20.99
C ARG A 56 -28.29 1.60 19.58
N SER A 57 -28.87 2.72 19.13
CA SER A 57 -28.48 3.35 17.86
C SER A 57 -26.99 3.77 17.85
N ARG A 58 -26.39 4.02 19.02
CA ARG A 58 -24.95 4.33 19.17
C ARG A 58 -24.04 3.11 19.09
N LEU A 59 -24.60 1.89 19.13
CA LEU A 59 -23.87 0.65 18.83
C LEU A 59 -23.66 0.45 17.32
N HIS A 60 -24.39 1.18 16.48
CA HIS A 60 -24.24 1.10 15.04
C HIS A 60 -22.96 1.80 14.59
N ILE A 61 -21.88 1.04 14.54
CA ILE A 61 -20.60 1.48 13.97
C ILE A 61 -20.72 1.41 12.45
N SER A 62 -20.94 2.58 11.84
CA SER A 62 -20.99 2.73 10.38
C SER A 62 -19.63 3.17 9.83
N SER A 63 -19.42 3.04 8.52
CA SER A 63 -18.26 3.62 7.82
C SER A 63 -18.14 5.13 8.06
N LYS A 64 -19.26 5.85 8.21
CA LYS A 64 -19.28 7.28 8.52
C LYS A 64 -18.78 7.57 9.95
N SER A 65 -19.16 6.74 10.91
CA SER A 65 -18.67 6.82 12.29
C SER A 65 -17.17 6.56 12.34
N PHE A 66 -16.68 5.56 11.60
CA PHE A 66 -15.26 5.27 11.45
C PHE A 66 -14.49 6.46 10.86
N SER A 67 -14.89 6.99 9.70
CA SER A 67 -14.22 8.13 9.06
C SER A 67 -14.13 9.36 9.97
N ARG A 68 -15.16 9.62 10.80
CA ARG A 68 -15.15 10.72 11.78
C ARG A 68 -14.13 10.50 12.90
N VAL A 69 -14.00 9.27 13.40
CA VAL A 69 -12.99 8.95 14.42
C VAL A 69 -11.58 9.09 13.83
N VAL A 70 -11.37 8.61 12.60
CA VAL A 70 -10.09 8.78 11.89
C VAL A 70 -9.75 10.27 11.76
N SER A 71 -10.65 11.11 11.22
CA SER A 71 -10.39 12.54 11.03
C SER A 71 -10.17 13.31 12.33
N THR A 72 -10.59 12.74 13.47
CA THR A 72 -10.35 13.34 14.80
C THR A 72 -8.95 13.01 15.32
N LEU A 73 -8.41 11.83 14.98
CA LEU A 73 -7.14 11.32 15.49
C LEU A 73 -5.96 11.54 14.53
N THR A 74 -6.23 11.82 13.25
CA THR A 74 -5.21 12.14 12.25
C THR A 74 -5.63 13.30 11.37
N THR A 75 -4.65 14.12 10.98
CA THR A 75 -4.80 15.17 9.96
C THR A 75 -4.66 14.64 8.53
N LYS A 76 -4.27 13.36 8.37
CA LYS A 76 -4.14 12.73 7.06
C LYS A 76 -5.52 12.49 6.45
N ASP A 77 -5.71 12.93 5.21
CA ASP A 77 -6.94 12.66 4.48
C ASP A 77 -6.95 11.22 3.95
N ILE A 78 -7.86 10.41 4.47
CA ILE A 78 -8.09 9.04 4.01
C ILE A 78 -9.17 8.95 2.93
N GLN A 79 -9.88 10.04 2.60
CA GLN A 79 -10.99 10.02 1.65
C GLN A 79 -10.52 9.67 0.23
N ALA A 80 -9.36 10.15 -0.19
CA ALA A 80 -8.76 9.75 -1.47
C ALA A 80 -8.54 8.23 -1.53
N LEU A 81 -7.98 7.63 -0.46
CA LEU A 81 -7.76 6.20 -0.35
C LEU A 81 -9.08 5.41 -0.34
N LEU A 82 -10.08 5.87 0.42
CA LEU A 82 -11.41 5.23 0.43
C LEU A 82 -12.11 5.35 -0.92
N THR A 83 -11.98 6.48 -1.61
CA THR A 83 -12.55 6.67 -2.94
C THR A 83 -11.97 5.66 -3.91
N GLN A 84 -10.64 5.59 -3.98
CA GLN A 84 -9.97 4.73 -4.92
C GLN A 84 -10.14 3.23 -4.61
N TRP A 85 -10.11 2.84 -3.33
CA TRP A 85 -10.08 1.44 -2.94
C TRP A 85 -11.40 0.89 -2.42
N VAL A 86 -12.36 1.71 -1.98
CA VAL A 86 -13.65 1.25 -1.45
C VAL A 86 -14.79 1.62 -2.39
N TYR A 87 -14.90 2.89 -2.79
CA TYR A 87 -16.02 3.39 -3.59
C TYR A 87 -15.85 3.09 -5.09
N GLU A 88 -14.61 3.08 -5.58
CA GLU A 88 -14.31 2.71 -6.95
C GLU A 88 -14.05 1.21 -7.11
N SER A 89 -14.40 0.72 -8.30
CA SER A 89 -14.08 -0.63 -8.76
C SER A 89 -12.94 -0.58 -9.77
N GLY A 90 -12.01 -1.52 -9.64
CA GLY A 90 -10.94 -1.72 -10.60
C GLY A 90 -9.67 -2.21 -9.91
N CYS A 91 -8.69 -2.59 -10.71
CA CYS A 91 -7.36 -2.94 -10.24
C CYS A 91 -6.32 -2.14 -11.03
N PRO A 92 -5.42 -1.41 -10.36
CA PRO A 92 -4.37 -0.70 -11.06
C PRO A 92 -3.40 -1.69 -11.69
N ARG A 93 -3.07 -1.47 -12.96
CA ARG A 93 -2.09 -2.27 -13.69
C ARG A 93 -0.91 -1.40 -14.05
N LEU A 94 0.23 -1.70 -13.45
CA LEU A 94 1.50 -1.01 -13.68
C LEU A 94 2.42 -1.91 -14.48
N ILE A 95 2.98 -1.38 -15.56
CA ILE A 95 4.01 -2.02 -16.38
C ILE A 95 5.29 -1.25 -16.13
N GLY A 96 6.27 -1.91 -15.50
CA GLY A 96 7.57 -1.32 -15.23
C GLY A 96 8.62 -1.80 -16.22
N SER A 97 9.41 -0.86 -16.73
CA SER A 97 10.63 -1.11 -17.49
C SER A 97 11.77 -0.33 -16.85
N PHE A 98 12.95 -0.93 -16.74
CA PHE A 98 14.10 -0.26 -16.16
C PHE A 98 15.35 -0.42 -17.03
N THR A 99 16.22 0.58 -16.99
CA THR A 99 17.54 0.57 -17.64
C THR A 99 18.59 0.99 -16.63
N PHE A 100 19.69 0.24 -16.53
CA PHE A 100 20.79 0.60 -15.63
C PHE A 100 21.91 1.31 -16.39
N SER A 101 22.17 2.56 -16.02
CA SER A 101 23.25 3.37 -16.60
C SER A 101 24.52 3.23 -15.76
N ARG A 102 25.45 2.37 -16.18
CA ARG A 102 26.73 2.16 -15.46
C ARG A 102 27.56 3.43 -15.29
N LYS A 103 27.57 4.31 -16.30
CA LYS A 103 28.33 5.57 -16.26
C LYS A 103 27.80 6.53 -15.20
N ARG A 104 26.47 6.59 -15.02
CA ARG A 104 25.80 7.45 -14.04
C ARG A 104 25.60 6.76 -12.69
N ASN A 105 25.74 5.43 -12.64
CA ASN A 105 25.37 4.57 -11.52
C ASN A 105 23.92 4.79 -11.07
N VAL A 106 23.01 4.86 -12.04
CA VAL A 106 21.57 5.16 -11.84
C VAL A 106 20.74 4.09 -12.53
N VAL A 107 19.67 3.65 -11.87
CA VAL A 107 18.57 2.88 -12.48
C VAL A 107 17.51 3.87 -12.95
N GLU A 108 17.35 3.95 -14.26
CA GLU A 108 16.26 4.69 -14.91
C GLU A 108 15.05 3.78 -14.94
N LEU A 109 14.05 4.08 -14.13
CA LEU A 109 12.79 3.36 -14.07
C LEU A 109 11.70 4.12 -14.81
N GLU A 110 10.98 3.43 -15.68
CA GLU A 110 9.77 3.90 -16.32
C GLU A 110 8.60 3.02 -15.88
N LEU A 111 7.57 3.64 -15.30
CA LEU A 111 6.33 3.00 -14.90
C LEU A 111 5.19 3.51 -15.78
N LYS A 112 4.53 2.60 -16.50
CA LYS A 112 3.36 2.89 -17.32
C LYS A 112 2.11 2.29 -16.71
N GLN A 113 1.06 3.09 -16.56
CA GLN A 113 -0.25 2.64 -16.13
C GLN A 113 -1.06 2.21 -17.35
N ASP A 114 -1.43 0.93 -17.41
CA ASP A 114 -2.24 0.40 -18.50
C ASP A 114 -3.73 0.49 -18.17
N THR A 115 -4.41 1.47 -18.77
CA THR A 115 -5.85 1.71 -18.61
C THR A 115 -6.68 1.15 -19.77
N THR A 116 -6.06 0.49 -20.75
CA THR A 116 -6.75 0.00 -21.96
C THR A 116 -7.61 -1.23 -21.69
N ILE A 117 -7.29 -1.96 -20.62
CA ILE A 117 -7.95 -3.21 -20.26
C ILE A 117 -9.19 -2.95 -19.42
N LYS A 118 -10.28 -3.64 -19.76
CA LYS A 118 -11.54 -3.58 -19.00
C LYS A 118 -11.30 -3.93 -17.53
N GLY A 119 -11.67 -3.03 -16.63
CA GLY A 119 -11.48 -3.19 -15.18
C GLY A 119 -10.17 -2.63 -14.64
N SER A 120 -9.27 -2.11 -15.50
CA SER A 120 -8.13 -1.33 -15.01
C SER A 120 -8.52 0.12 -14.78
N LYS A 121 -7.98 0.69 -13.69
CA LYS A 121 -8.18 2.07 -13.27
C LYS A 121 -6.83 2.72 -13.00
N LYS A 122 -6.74 4.03 -13.29
CA LYS A 122 -5.56 4.82 -12.98
C LYS A 122 -5.35 4.82 -11.46
N PHE A 123 -4.12 4.51 -11.06
CA PHE A 123 -3.66 4.63 -9.68
C PHE A 123 -3.11 6.04 -9.46
N LEU A 124 -3.59 6.70 -8.42
CA LEU A 124 -3.01 7.93 -7.91
C LEU A 124 -2.53 7.68 -6.49
N GLY A 125 -1.25 7.93 -6.23
CA GLY A 125 -0.69 7.70 -4.90
C GLY A 125 0.78 7.35 -4.91
N SER A 126 1.32 7.14 -3.72
CA SER A 126 2.72 6.78 -3.54
C SER A 126 2.94 5.28 -3.67
N LEU A 127 4.02 4.91 -4.36
CA LEU A 127 4.54 3.56 -4.45
C LEU A 127 5.94 3.53 -3.85
N VAL A 128 6.21 2.55 -2.98
CA VAL A 128 7.57 2.32 -2.48
C VAL A 128 8.26 1.37 -3.45
N ILE A 129 9.35 1.84 -4.05
CA ILE A 129 10.18 1.04 -4.94
C ILE A 129 11.46 0.68 -4.19
N ARG A 130 11.80 -0.59 -4.22
CA ARG A 130 12.95 -1.14 -3.53
C ARG A 130 13.91 -1.73 -4.54
N VAL A 131 15.13 -1.19 -4.58
CA VAL A 131 16.23 -1.70 -5.39
C VAL A 131 17.12 -2.51 -4.47
N GLN A 132 17.23 -3.81 -4.76
CA GLN A 132 18.20 -4.67 -4.11
C GLN A 132 19.53 -4.53 -4.85
N GLU A 133 20.53 -3.99 -4.16
CA GLU A 133 21.89 -3.88 -4.64
C GLU A 133 22.81 -4.93 -3.98
N LEU A 134 24.08 -4.94 -4.39
CA LEU A 134 25.13 -5.83 -3.88
C LEU A 134 25.38 -5.70 -2.38
N GLU A 135 25.35 -4.47 -1.86
CA GLU A 135 25.72 -4.16 -0.47
C GLU A 135 24.49 -3.90 0.42
N GLY A 136 23.28 -3.92 -0.14
CA GLY A 136 22.05 -3.71 0.62
C GLY A 136 20.85 -3.39 -0.26
N SER A 137 19.71 -3.17 0.40
CA SER A 137 18.44 -2.81 -0.23
C SER A 137 18.11 -1.35 0.04
N PHE A 138 17.85 -0.58 -1.02
CA PHE A 138 17.49 0.83 -0.94
C PHE A 138 16.03 1.00 -1.34
N SER A 139 15.25 1.69 -0.52
CA SER A 139 13.82 1.94 -0.77
C SER A 139 13.59 3.43 -0.99
N GLN A 140 12.86 3.77 -2.04
CA GLN A 140 12.48 5.14 -2.37
C GLN A 140 10.99 5.20 -2.68
N THR A 141 10.33 6.23 -2.16
CA THR A 141 8.91 6.46 -2.40
C THR A 141 8.75 7.35 -3.62
N ILE A 142 7.99 6.88 -4.61
CA ILE A 142 7.68 7.59 -5.85
C ILE A 142 6.20 7.90 -5.88
N LEU A 143 5.84 9.13 -6.25
CA LEU A 143 4.46 9.54 -6.43
C LEU A 143 4.02 9.28 -7.87
N LEU A 144 2.94 8.53 -8.05
CA LEU A 144 2.33 8.26 -9.35
C LEU A 144 1.19 9.25 -9.58
N GLU A 145 1.41 10.21 -10.48
CA GLU A 145 0.41 11.19 -10.90
C GLU A 145 -0.03 10.99 -12.35
N ASP A 146 0.88 10.49 -13.20
CA ASP A 146 0.70 10.37 -14.65
C ASP A 146 0.54 8.93 -15.14
N SER A 147 0.07 8.79 -16.39
CA SER A 147 -0.04 7.49 -17.06
C SER A 147 1.33 6.88 -17.38
N VAL A 148 2.38 7.71 -17.50
CA VAL A 148 3.77 7.27 -17.62
C VAL A 148 4.58 8.13 -16.67
N THR A 149 5.31 7.49 -15.76
CA THR A 149 6.18 8.16 -14.79
C THR A 149 7.59 7.64 -14.98
N LYS A 150 8.53 8.54 -15.24
CA LYS A 150 9.97 8.24 -15.30
C LYS A 150 10.62 8.70 -14.01
N TYR A 151 11.47 7.86 -13.45
CA TYR A 151 12.15 8.12 -12.20
C TYR A 151 13.59 7.62 -12.24
N GLU A 152 14.52 8.42 -11.74
CA GLU A 152 15.93 8.05 -11.63
C GLU A 152 16.23 7.63 -10.19
N LEU A 153 16.67 6.38 -10.01
CA LEU A 153 17.06 5.81 -8.72
C LEU A 153 18.59 5.75 -8.66
N THR A 154 19.20 6.55 -7.80
CA THR A 154 20.66 6.53 -7.61
C THR A 154 21.07 5.24 -6.93
N CYS A 155 22.04 4.53 -7.52
CA CYS A 155 22.62 3.35 -6.89
C CYS A 155 23.81 3.73 -6.01
N HIS A 156 23.97 3.03 -4.90
CA HIS A 156 24.98 3.36 -3.87
C HIS A 156 26.16 2.37 -3.86
N SER A 157 25.93 1.15 -4.32
CA SER A 157 26.93 0.09 -4.35
C SER A 157 28.03 0.40 -5.36
N LYS A 158 29.29 0.28 -4.92
CA LYS A 158 30.45 0.34 -5.83
C LYS A 158 30.79 -1.07 -6.31
N VAL A 159 31.00 -1.23 -7.61
CA VAL A 159 31.51 -2.49 -8.17
C VAL A 159 32.93 -2.73 -7.64
N ARG A 160 33.08 -3.65 -6.68
CA ARG A 160 34.40 -4.09 -6.19
C ARG A 160 34.84 -5.33 -6.96
N ARG A 161 36.15 -5.44 -7.25
CA ARG A 161 36.80 -6.52 -8.06
C ARG A 161 36.62 -7.96 -7.56
N ASN A 162 35.85 -8.22 -6.50
CA ASN A 162 35.73 -9.57 -5.94
C ASN A 162 34.74 -10.39 -6.77
N LYS A 163 35.26 -11.45 -7.41
CA LYS A 163 34.60 -12.23 -8.46
C LYS A 163 33.34 -12.98 -8.05
N LYS A 164 33.08 -13.16 -6.75
CA LYS A 164 31.87 -13.79 -6.21
C LYS A 164 31.51 -13.14 -4.89
N LYS A 165 30.28 -12.63 -4.76
CA LYS A 165 29.71 -12.20 -3.49
C LYS A 165 28.32 -12.79 -3.36
N LYS A 166 28.08 -13.38 -2.19
CA LYS A 166 26.76 -13.70 -1.71
C LYS A 166 26.05 -12.40 -1.36
N ILE A 167 24.95 -12.12 -2.04
CA ILE A 167 24.12 -10.96 -1.77
C ILE A 167 23.08 -11.39 -0.75
N PRO A 168 23.09 -10.85 0.47
CA PRO A 168 22.01 -11.10 1.41
C PRO A 168 20.75 -10.41 0.88
N LEU A 169 19.75 -11.22 0.54
CA LEU A 169 18.41 -10.74 0.32
C LEU A 169 17.79 -10.34 1.65
N ILE A 170 16.82 -9.44 1.60
CA ILE A 170 16.04 -9.05 2.77
C ILE A 170 15.24 -10.22 3.39
N SER A 171 15.05 -11.32 2.64
CA SER A 171 14.48 -12.57 3.17
C SER A 171 15.43 -13.33 4.10
N GLY A 172 16.71 -12.94 4.16
CA GLY A 172 17.77 -13.68 4.84
C GLY A 172 18.46 -14.72 3.95
N ASP A 173 17.96 -14.92 2.73
CA ASP A 173 18.58 -15.83 1.76
C ASP A 173 19.80 -15.17 1.10
N GLU A 174 20.85 -15.95 0.87
CA GLU A 174 22.03 -15.48 0.15
C GLU A 174 21.95 -15.91 -1.32
N VAL A 175 22.01 -14.95 -2.24
CA VAL A 175 22.10 -15.25 -3.68
C VAL A 175 23.53 -15.04 -4.16
N ASP A 176 24.13 -16.10 -4.70
CA ASP A 176 25.39 -15.99 -5.43
C ASP A 176 25.14 -15.26 -6.75
N MET A 177 25.79 -14.11 -6.93
CA MET A 177 25.71 -13.36 -8.19
C MET A 177 27.06 -13.41 -8.92
N ASP A 178 27.07 -14.05 -10.08
CA ASP A 178 28.23 -14.09 -10.97
C ASP A 178 28.36 -12.76 -11.72
N LEU A 179 29.32 -11.94 -11.30
CA LEU A 179 29.60 -10.62 -11.85
C LEU A 179 30.11 -10.64 -13.30
N ASN A 180 30.47 -11.81 -13.83
CA ASN A 180 30.89 -11.98 -15.23
C ASN A 180 29.73 -11.81 -16.23
N GLN A 181 28.47 -11.87 -15.77
CA GLN A 181 27.30 -11.60 -16.60
C GLN A 181 26.84 -10.15 -16.55
N MET A 182 27.50 -9.30 -15.76
CA MET A 182 27.26 -7.85 -15.70
C MET A 182 28.10 -7.06 -16.71
N GLU A 183 28.51 -7.66 -17.84
CA GLU A 183 29.13 -6.96 -18.97
C GLU A 183 28.10 -6.36 -19.94
#